data_AF-A0A2V9PYH3-F1
#
_entry.id   AF-A0A2V9PYH3-F1
#
_cell.length_a   1.000
_cell.length_b   1.000
_cell.length_c   1.000
_cell.angle_alpha   90.00
_cell.angle_beta   90.00
_cell.angle_gamma   90.00
#
_symmetry.space_group_name_H-M   'P 1'
#
loop_
_entity.id
_entity.type
_entity.pdbx_description
1 polymer ?
#
loop_
_entity_poly.entity_id
_entity_poly.type
_entity_poly.pdbx_seq_one_letter_code
_entity_poly.pdbx_strand_id
1 'polypeptide(L)'
;MPSEEFAQAFGDALRTFLEHSGISQSDAADRIGLPKTGRARINTYCHGYSTGGRPTPSAEILYLLCTKLGFAFEYNGYKIGSATLNGRIKQPQEETRQLTLPFDRQFILTEDATVSITVRRPAGRLEVSLSLKAAL
;
A
#
# COMPACT_ATOMS: atom_id res chain seq x y z
N MET A 1 -1.85 17.34 -6.25
CA MET A 1 -1.00 18.07 -5.30
C MET A 1 -0.85 17.19 -4.08
N PRO A 2 0.36 16.85 -3.61
CA PRO A 2 0.48 16.23 -2.29
C PRO A 2 -0.12 17.20 -1.26
N SER A 3 -1.00 16.72 -0.38
CA SER A 3 -1.67 17.59 0.58
C SER A 3 -0.67 18.12 1.60
N GLU A 4 -0.82 19.39 1.99
CA GLU A 4 -0.06 20.00 3.09
C GLU A 4 -0.19 19.16 4.38
N GLU A 5 -1.36 18.56 4.59
CA GLU A 5 -1.66 17.60 5.65
C GLU A 5 -0.73 16.37 5.63
N PHE A 6 -0.40 15.84 4.44
CA PHE A 6 0.52 14.70 4.33
C PHE A 6 1.94 15.10 4.75
N ALA A 7 2.41 16.26 4.29
CA ALA A 7 3.74 16.75 4.66
C ALA A 7 3.83 17.03 6.17
N GLN A 8 2.73 17.53 6.77
CA GLN A 8 2.62 17.72 8.20
C GLN A 8 2.68 16.39 8.96
N ALA A 9 1.79 15.44 8.65
CA ALA A 9 1.74 14.13 9.30
C ALA A 9 3.06 13.36 9.17
N PHE A 10 3.66 13.38 7.98
CA PHE A 10 4.97 12.77 7.75
C PHE A 10 6.06 13.41 8.62
N GLY A 11 6.13 14.75 8.66
CA GLY A 11 7.15 15.46 9.43
C GLY A 11 7.04 15.22 10.93
N ASP A 12 5.82 15.19 11.47
CA ASP A 12 5.57 14.92 12.89
C ASP A 12 5.92 13.47 13.24
N ALA A 13 5.48 12.52 12.43
CA ALA A 13 5.82 11.11 12.62
C ALA A 13 7.34 10.86 12.52
N LEU A 14 8.02 11.48 11.55
CA LEU A 14 9.47 11.35 11.38
C LEU A 14 10.21 11.92 12.59
N ARG A 15 9.82 13.11 13.07
CA ARG A 15 10.42 13.71 14.27
C ARG A 15 10.29 12.78 15.48
N THR A 16 9.06 12.33 15.76
CA THR A 16 8.78 11.43 16.88
C THR A 16 9.53 10.10 16.76
N PHE A 17 9.64 9.55 15.55
CA PHE A 17 10.41 8.33 15.31
C PHE A 17 11.90 8.52 15.63
N LEU A 18 12.50 9.62 15.17
CA LEU A 18 13.91 9.91 15.41
C LEU A 18 14.20 10.15 16.89
N GLU A 19 13.32 10.88 17.59
CA GLU A 19 13.40 11.12 19.03
C GLU A 19 13.33 9.81 19.83
N HIS A 20 12.34 8.95 19.56
CA HIS A 20 12.21 7.66 20.25
C HIS A 20 13.34 6.68 19.94
N SER A 21 13.93 6.77 18.74
CA SER A 21 15.02 5.90 18.33
C SER A 21 16.40 6.40 18.78
N GLY A 22 16.48 7.61 19.37
CA GLY A 22 17.74 8.25 19.73
C GLY A 22 18.65 8.53 18.52
N ILE A 23 18.06 8.75 17.34
CA ILE A 23 18.79 8.99 16.09
C ILE A 23 18.73 10.49 15.78
N SER A 24 19.88 11.15 15.67
CA SER A 24 19.90 12.56 15.26
C SER A 24 19.53 12.73 13.78
N GLN A 25 19.06 13.91 13.37
CA GLN A 25 18.75 14.16 11.94
C GLN A 25 19.99 13.99 11.04
N SER A 26 21.17 14.29 11.57
CA SER A 26 22.46 14.08 10.87
C SER A 26 22.71 12.58 10.69
N ASP A 27 22.62 11.79 11.76
CA ASP A 27 22.83 10.34 11.70
C ASP A 27 21.79 9.67 10.80
N ALA A 28 20.55 10.15 10.83
CA ALA A 28 19.50 9.68 9.94
C ALA A 28 19.87 9.90 8.47
N ALA A 29 20.32 11.11 8.11
CA ALA A 29 20.76 11.45 6.76
C ALA A 29 21.93 10.58 6.29
N ASP A 30 22.91 10.34 7.17
CA ASP A 30 24.08 9.50 6.87
C ASP A 30 23.68 8.03 6.67
N ARG A 31 22.83 7.49 7.55
CA ARG A 31 22.36 6.09 7.48
C ARG A 31 21.52 5.80 6.24
N ILE A 32 20.80 6.78 5.73
CA ILE A 32 20.05 6.66 4.47
C ILE A 32 20.87 7.03 3.23
N GLY A 33 22.13 7.41 3.40
CA GLY A 33 23.07 7.68 2.30
C GLY A 33 22.85 9.00 1.57
N LEU A 34 22.28 10.02 2.23
CA LEU A 34 22.15 11.33 1.61
C LEU A 34 23.51 12.06 1.56
N PRO A 35 23.76 12.88 0.52
CA PRO A 35 24.93 13.76 0.48
C PRO A 35 24.90 14.79 1.62
N LYS A 36 25.98 15.56 1.83
CA LYS A 36 26.10 16.53 2.94
C LYS A 36 24.92 17.51 3.08
N THR A 37 24.21 17.80 1.99
CA THR A 37 22.98 18.62 1.97
C THR A 37 21.73 17.90 2.51
N GLY A 38 21.79 16.58 2.67
CA GLY A 38 20.75 15.71 3.19
C GLY A 38 20.35 16.00 4.63
N ARG A 39 21.30 16.45 5.47
CA ARG A 39 21.01 16.89 6.84
C ARG A 39 19.98 18.02 6.85
N ALA A 40 20.19 19.04 6.02
CA ALA A 40 19.27 20.16 5.90
C ALA A 40 17.88 19.66 5.45
N ARG A 41 17.85 18.69 4.54
CA ARG A 41 16.61 18.10 4.02
C ARG A 41 15.82 17.35 5.09
N ILE A 42 16.44 16.48 5.89
CA ILE A 42 15.78 15.80 7.01
C ILE A 42 15.31 16.80 8.07
N ASN A 43 16.13 17.81 8.37
CA ASN A 43 15.76 18.89 9.28
C ASN A 43 14.49 19.64 8.80
N THR A 44 14.43 19.97 7.51
CA THR A 44 13.26 20.64 6.93
C THR A 44 12.01 19.75 6.95
N TYR A 45 12.13 18.43 6.83
CA TYR A 45 10.97 17.54 7.00
C TYR A 45 10.43 17.57 8.45
N CYS A 46 11.31 17.54 9.45
CA CYS A 46 10.90 17.56 10.86
C CYS A 46 10.35 18.92 11.32
N HIS A 47 10.92 20.02 10.83
CA HIS A 47 10.66 21.36 11.38
C HIS A 47 9.99 22.34 10.39
N GLY A 48 9.92 21.99 9.10
CA GLY A 48 9.44 22.89 8.06
C GLY A 48 10.46 23.91 7.60
N TYR A 49 10.04 24.80 6.70
CA TYR A 49 10.81 25.98 6.30
C TYR A 49 10.64 27.11 7.32
N SER A 50 11.64 27.99 7.41
CA SER A 50 11.53 29.22 8.21
C SER A 50 10.40 30.15 7.73
N THR A 51 10.04 30.06 6.46
CA THR A 51 8.93 30.79 5.83
C THR A 51 7.56 30.12 6.02
N GLY A 52 7.50 29.01 6.76
CA GLY A 52 6.28 28.21 6.96
C GLY A 52 6.15 27.05 5.98
N GLY A 53 5.36 26.05 6.39
CA GLY A 53 5.06 24.85 5.62
C GLY A 53 6.16 23.77 5.68
N ARG A 54 5.79 22.54 5.33
CA ARG A 54 6.70 21.40 5.20
C ARG A 54 6.73 20.89 3.77
N PRO A 55 7.92 20.56 3.22
CA PRO A 55 7.99 19.95 1.92
C PRO A 55 7.47 18.51 1.98
N THR A 56 6.74 18.11 0.95
CA THR A 56 6.41 16.72 0.73
C THR A 56 7.71 15.93 0.48
N PRO A 57 7.93 14.79 1.14
CA PRO A 57 9.06 13.93 0.82
C PRO A 57 8.91 13.33 -0.59
N SER A 58 10.02 13.14 -1.30
CA SER A 58 10.00 12.35 -2.52
C SER A 58 9.79 10.87 -2.19
N ALA A 59 9.28 10.09 -3.15
CA ALA A 59 9.10 8.65 -2.99
C ALA A 59 10.42 7.93 -2.62
N GLU A 60 11.54 8.39 -3.18
CA GLU A 60 12.88 7.89 -2.85
C GLU A 60 13.24 8.11 -1.37
N ILE A 61 12.99 9.30 -0.82
CA ILE A 61 13.25 9.60 0.60
C ILE A 61 12.39 8.73 1.50
N LEU A 62 11.09 8.62 1.19
CA LEU A 62 10.17 7.74 1.91
C LEU A 62 10.67 6.30 1.90
N TYR A 63 11.06 5.80 0.72
CA TYR A 63 11.61 4.46 0.56
C TYR A 63 12.87 4.24 1.40
N LEU A 64 13.82 5.17 1.35
CA LEU A 64 15.07 5.05 2.09
C LEU A 64 14.84 5.10 3.61
N LEU A 65 14.04 6.04 4.11
CA LEU A 65 13.68 6.11 5.54
C LEU A 65 13.02 4.81 6.01
N CYS A 66 12.08 4.31 5.22
CA CYS A 66 11.37 3.07 5.56
C CYS A 66 12.30 1.86 5.55
N THR A 67 13.12 1.69 4.51
CA THR A 67 13.94 0.49 4.32
C THR A 67 15.23 0.48 5.12
N LYS A 68 15.85 1.64 5.35
CA LYS A 68 17.14 1.77 6.04
C LYS A 68 16.99 2.06 7.52
N LEU A 69 15.96 2.82 7.92
CA LEU A 69 15.73 3.16 9.33
C LEU A 69 14.58 2.37 9.96
N GLY A 70 13.76 1.67 9.17
CA GLY A 70 12.56 1.02 9.69
C GLY A 70 11.44 2.01 10.01
N PHE A 71 11.49 3.22 9.45
CA PHE A 71 10.45 4.23 9.62
C PHE A 71 9.11 3.72 9.08
N ALA A 72 8.03 3.96 9.83
CA ALA A 72 6.67 3.74 9.39
C ALA A 72 5.73 4.75 10.07
N PHE A 73 4.68 5.17 9.37
CA PHE A 73 3.67 6.07 9.91
C PHE A 73 2.29 5.77 9.32
N GLU A 74 1.25 6.24 10.00
CA GLU A 74 -0.13 6.12 9.54
C GLU A 74 -0.60 7.44 8.94
N TYR A 75 -1.29 7.38 7.81
CA TYR A 75 -1.91 8.52 7.17
C TYR A 75 -3.24 8.10 6.52
N ASN A 76 -4.34 8.77 6.87
CA ASN A 76 -5.69 8.46 6.38
C ASN A 76 -6.09 6.97 6.53
N GLY A 77 -5.72 6.34 7.65
CA GLY A 77 -6.00 4.92 7.91
C GLY A 77 -5.06 3.94 7.18
N TYR A 78 -4.06 4.43 6.45
CA TYR A 78 -3.07 3.61 5.76
C TYR A 78 -1.73 3.64 6.46
N LYS A 79 -1.17 2.48 6.77
CA LYS A 79 0.20 2.34 7.28
C LYS A 79 1.21 2.37 6.13
N ILE A 80 2.02 3.42 6.10
CA ILE A 80 3.11 3.62 5.14
C ILE A 80 4.41 3.18 5.82
N GLY A 81 5.07 2.17 5.25
CA GLY A 81 6.33 1.64 5.74
C GLY A 81 7.06 0.80 4.68
N SER A 82 8.17 0.18 5.05
CA SER A 82 9.02 -0.59 4.12
C SER A 82 8.29 -1.76 3.47
N ALA A 83 7.36 -2.35 4.21
CA ALA A 83 6.57 -3.49 3.75
C ALA A 83 5.48 -3.07 2.74
N THR A 84 4.96 -1.84 2.85
CA THR A 84 4.03 -1.22 1.89
C THR A 84 4.76 -0.76 0.62
N LEU A 85 6.03 -0.34 0.73
CA LEU A 85 6.83 0.20 -0.38
C LEU A 85 7.56 -0.87 -1.20
N ASN A 86 7.89 -2.02 -0.60
CA ASN A 86 8.53 -3.16 -1.30
C ASN A 86 7.53 -4.14 -1.95
N GLY A 87 6.24 -3.80 -2.02
CA GLY A 87 5.19 -4.66 -2.60
C GLY A 87 5.00 -6.01 -1.89
N ARG A 88 5.56 -6.19 -0.69
CA ARG A 88 5.55 -7.47 0.06
C ARG A 88 4.42 -7.58 1.08
N ILE A 89 3.64 -6.54 1.28
CA ILE A 89 2.35 -6.65 1.95
C ILE A 89 1.28 -6.52 0.88
N LYS A 90 0.46 -7.58 0.75
CA LYS A 90 -0.89 -7.50 0.20
C LYS A 90 -1.47 -6.20 0.73
N GLN A 91 -1.83 -5.26 -0.14
CA GLN A 91 -2.67 -4.12 0.24
C GLN A 91 -3.66 -4.60 1.30
N PRO A 92 -3.98 -3.82 2.36
CA PRO A 92 -5.14 -4.16 3.18
C PRO A 92 -6.22 -4.45 2.16
N GLN A 93 -6.55 -5.73 2.05
CA GLN A 93 -7.50 -6.20 1.08
C GLN A 93 -8.69 -5.38 1.54
N GLU A 94 -9.10 -4.36 0.77
CA GLU A 94 -10.51 -3.97 0.81
C GLU A 94 -11.18 -5.32 0.81
N GLU A 95 -11.83 -5.67 1.93
CA GLU A 95 -12.48 -6.95 2.09
C GLU A 95 -13.15 -7.17 0.77
N THR A 96 -12.65 -8.15 0.00
CA THR A 96 -12.99 -8.25 -1.40
C THR A 96 -14.46 -8.53 -1.33
N ARG A 97 -15.30 -7.49 -1.51
CA ARG A 97 -16.72 -7.58 -1.24
C ARG A 97 -17.15 -8.63 -2.22
N GLN A 98 -17.36 -9.83 -1.71
CA GLN A 98 -17.63 -10.98 -2.52
C GLN A 98 -19.00 -10.65 -3.07
N LEU A 99 -19.00 -10.16 -4.31
CA LEU A 99 -20.21 -9.75 -4.99
C LEU A 99 -21.00 -11.04 -5.14
N THR A 100 -21.96 -11.23 -4.22
CA THR A 100 -22.79 -12.40 -4.19
C THR A 100 -23.75 -12.21 -5.34
N LEU A 101 -23.42 -12.82 -6.47
CA LEU A 101 -24.29 -12.87 -7.63
C LEU A 101 -25.23 -14.06 -7.43
N PRO A 102 -26.51 -13.85 -7.06
CA PRO A 102 -27.46 -14.95 -7.02
C PRO A 102 -27.59 -15.53 -8.43
N PHE A 103 -27.41 -16.84 -8.55
CA PHE A 103 -27.64 -17.59 -9.78
C PHE A 103 -28.65 -18.71 -9.48
N ASP A 104 -29.90 -18.45 -9.79
CA ASP A 104 -31.09 -19.25 -9.44
C ASP A 104 -31.67 -19.99 -10.65
N ARG A 105 -30.84 -20.42 -11.59
CA ARG A 105 -31.29 -21.21 -12.74
C ARG A 105 -31.32 -22.69 -12.42
N GLN A 106 -32.50 -23.30 -12.58
CA GLN A 106 -32.70 -24.74 -12.47
C GLN A 106 -32.69 -25.37 -13.87
N PHE A 107 -31.99 -26.49 -14.01
CA PHE A 107 -31.97 -27.30 -15.23
C PHE A 107 -32.55 -28.68 -14.91
N ILE A 108 -33.47 -29.16 -15.72
CA ILE A 108 -33.98 -30.53 -15.64
C ILE A 108 -33.01 -31.42 -16.42
N LEU A 109 -32.39 -32.36 -15.74
CA LEU A 109 -31.46 -33.33 -16.32
C LEU A 109 -32.18 -34.67 -16.51
N THR A 110 -31.96 -35.34 -17.64
CA THR A 110 -32.32 -36.75 -17.83
C THR A 110 -31.27 -37.66 -17.20
N GLU A 111 -31.57 -38.95 -17.00
CA GLU A 111 -30.78 -39.89 -16.18
C GLU A 111 -29.30 -40.00 -16.58
N ASP A 112 -28.94 -39.67 -17.83
CA ASP A 112 -27.56 -39.75 -18.36
C ASP A 112 -26.92 -38.39 -18.70
N ALA A 113 -27.40 -37.29 -18.13
CA ALA A 113 -26.84 -35.98 -18.40
C ALA A 113 -25.61 -35.67 -17.54
N THR A 114 -24.52 -35.21 -18.17
CA THR A 114 -23.34 -34.68 -17.48
C THR A 114 -23.38 -33.15 -17.42
N VAL A 115 -23.23 -32.60 -16.22
CA VAL A 115 -23.03 -31.15 -16.00
C VAL A 115 -21.56 -30.90 -15.70
N SER A 116 -20.96 -29.93 -16.38
CA SER A 116 -19.60 -29.47 -16.09
C SER A 116 -19.60 -27.96 -15.89
N ILE A 117 -19.10 -27.52 -14.74
CA ILE A 117 -18.93 -26.10 -14.42
C ILE A 117 -17.44 -25.78 -14.50
N THR A 118 -17.07 -24.84 -15.36
CA THR A 118 -15.70 -24.34 -15.48
C THR A 118 -15.67 -22.89 -15.05
N VAL A 119 -14.76 -22.56 -14.13
CA VAL A 119 -14.52 -21.17 -13.71
C VAL A 119 -13.12 -20.77 -14.14
N ARG A 120 -13.01 -19.69 -14.92
CA ARG A 120 -11.74 -19.07 -15.31
C ARG A 120 -11.61 -17.71 -14.66
N ARG A 121 -10.38 -17.33 -14.34
CA ARG A 121 -10.06 -16.07 -13.64
C ARG A 121 -8.98 -15.29 -14.41
N PRO A 122 -9.28 -14.76 -15.60
CA PRO A 122 -8.39 -13.80 -16.26
C PRO A 122 -8.21 -12.54 -15.42
N ALA A 123 -7.16 -11.77 -15.69
CA ALA A 123 -6.91 -10.52 -14.97
C ALA A 123 -8.11 -9.56 -15.09
N GLY A 124 -8.70 -9.16 -13.96
CA GLY A 124 -9.80 -8.20 -13.90
C GLY A 124 -11.21 -8.74 -14.17
N ARG A 125 -11.39 -10.04 -14.43
CA ARG A 125 -12.73 -10.63 -14.70
C ARG A 125 -12.84 -12.06 -14.20
N LEU A 126 -14.07 -12.50 -13.93
CA LEU A 126 -14.42 -13.88 -13.66
C LEU A 126 -15.31 -14.40 -14.80
N GLU A 127 -14.95 -15.56 -15.35
CA GLU A 127 -15.71 -16.24 -16.40
C GLU A 127 -16.23 -17.56 -15.86
N VAL A 128 -17.54 -17.79 -15.96
CA VAL A 128 -18.19 -19.04 -15.58
C VAL A 128 -18.80 -19.65 -16.84
N SER A 129 -18.38 -20.85 -17.20
CA SER A 129 -18.94 -21.65 -18.30
C SER A 129 -19.66 -22.86 -17.73
N LEU A 130 -20.92 -23.01 -18.09
CA LEU A 130 -21.73 -24.19 -17.76
C LEU A 130 -21.93 -25.00 -19.04
N SER A 131 -21.46 -26.25 -19.03
CA SER A 131 -21.61 -27.19 -20.14
C SER A 131 -22.57 -28.30 -19.74
N LEU A 132 -23.58 -28.52 -20.57
CA LEU A 132 -24.56 -29.59 -20.43
C LEU A 132 -24.35 -30.58 -21.58
N LYS A 133 -24.13 -31.85 -21.26
CA LYS A 133 -24.05 -32.92 -22.26
C LYS A 133 -25.09 -33.98 -21.93
N ALA A 134 -26.10 -34.12 -22.77
CA ALA A 134 -26.96 -35.31 -22.74
C ALA A 134 -26.21 -36.46 -23.41
N ALA A 135 -26.15 -37.63 -22.77
CA ALA A 135 -25.86 -38.86 -23.49
C ALA A 135 -27.11 -39.27 -24.26
N LEU A 136 -26.95 -39.57 -25.55
CA LEU A 136 -27.97 -40.24 -26.37
C LEU A 136 -27.82 -41.74 -26.23
#